data_AF-A0A4P7GYV7-F1
#
_entry.id   AF-A0A4P7GYV7-F1
#
_cell.length_a   1.000
_cell.length_b   1.000
_cell.length_c   1.000
_cell.angle_alpha   90.00
_cell.angle_beta   90.00
_cell.angle_gamma   90.00
#
_symmetry.space_group_name_H-M   'P 1'
#
loop_
_entity.id
_entity.type
_entity.pdbx_description
1 polymer ?
#
loop_
_entity_poly.entity_id
_entity_poly.type
_entity_poly.pdbx_seq_one_letter_code
_entity_poly.pdbx_strand_id
1 'polypeptide(L)'
;MGYDCTLHLVDEDAIREQFVPRLLGSSTEPTALDRVHPGAENLWRQVRELMLGADARAAAEAVSVAAVMFSASMLPYRYERGLALSLAFEAGRVFPDAVFMPKAEYAPDGLFTEVVAAHPQLGRQFSSGWFSGNYSTGLYVPAEHVAEVLEWVQEQLVPLSKGERRKYRGIVATLRAAVDRKLGYWEATDLAVPAAGEFPGDPELMWAQYLGNDGTPAAAVETAAASPIASVLDDIVDGFLLSHSDGRNPRVELWDLEVWPPRLSLQRNEFWVAAARTPTGGWLAMSTADTKARPRVFGPILVDGAEDAPKVLPAKGPGEADLYAHECYFLGARPVVLHEVKRHLLRFGGLNVGDPLPGPLWLGESGGWEQIPGIPAAAVVKSVLGDAALPMTGGARLADGSTVLIWDGNGYELDAAGTGCVRAFEMGAERSHVEFTSVPAGDDGFFYLSNRDLYEIHRGGTPIRHVEAWTNVMAVRPGPDGGLLLKFGDNDEGDVGVLYFPENGTYISLPPEMFDDRSSYSALYWSAAADRIVVVGGGFVAVAVESVLAQQRSAVPE
;
A
#
# COMPACT_ATOMS: atom_id res chain seq x y z
N MET A 1 -2.95 -16.51 -4.21
CA MET A 1 -1.65 -15.83 -3.98
C MET A 1 -0.99 -15.71 -5.35
N GLY A 2 -0.69 -14.50 -5.79
CA GLY A 2 -0.04 -14.27 -7.10
C GLY A 2 1.45 -14.63 -7.07
N TYR A 3 2.04 -14.88 -8.24
CA TYR A 3 3.48 -15.06 -8.38
C TYR A 3 4.20 -13.72 -8.19
N ASP A 4 5.34 -13.73 -7.53
CA ASP A 4 6.23 -12.59 -7.44
C ASP A 4 7.14 -12.62 -8.67
N CYS A 5 6.79 -11.87 -9.70
CA CYS A 5 7.47 -11.89 -11.00
C CYS A 5 8.61 -10.88 -11.05
N THR A 6 9.61 -11.19 -11.85
CA THR A 6 10.73 -10.31 -12.16
C THR A 6 10.91 -10.23 -13.68
N LEU A 7 11.09 -9.03 -14.19
CA LEU A 7 11.21 -8.71 -15.62
C LEU A 7 12.64 -8.25 -15.90
N HIS A 8 13.33 -8.92 -16.81
CA HIS A 8 14.77 -8.77 -17.02
C HIS A 8 15.08 -8.29 -18.42
N LEU A 9 16.06 -7.39 -18.52
CA LEU A 9 16.75 -7.11 -19.77
C LEU A 9 17.83 -8.17 -19.99
N VAL A 10 18.01 -8.62 -21.24
CA VAL A 10 18.99 -9.65 -21.59
C VAL A 10 19.92 -9.14 -22.68
N ASP A 11 21.21 -9.02 -22.34
CA ASP A 11 22.27 -8.84 -23.34
C ASP A 11 22.64 -10.23 -23.90
N GLU A 12 22.13 -10.53 -25.08
CA GLU A 12 22.31 -11.83 -25.70
C GLU A 12 23.77 -12.12 -26.06
N ASP A 13 24.54 -11.08 -26.41
CA ASP A 13 25.95 -11.22 -26.75
C ASP A 13 26.77 -11.49 -25.49
N ALA A 14 26.49 -10.79 -24.39
CA ALA A 14 27.13 -11.09 -23.11
C ALA A 14 26.81 -12.52 -22.61
N ILE A 15 25.61 -13.04 -22.88
CA ILE A 15 25.29 -14.44 -22.60
C ILE A 15 26.18 -15.38 -23.42
N ARG A 16 26.29 -15.15 -24.73
CA ARG A 16 27.07 -16.02 -25.63
C ARG A 16 28.57 -15.93 -25.37
N GLU A 17 29.09 -14.74 -25.06
CA GLU A 17 30.53 -14.48 -24.97
C GLU A 17 31.10 -14.66 -23.56
N GLN A 18 30.28 -14.55 -22.52
CA GLN A 18 30.76 -14.61 -21.12
C GLN A 18 30.06 -15.73 -20.33
N PHE A 19 28.74 -15.75 -20.29
CA PHE A 19 27.98 -16.74 -19.51
C PHE A 19 28.23 -18.17 -20.01
N VAL A 20 28.06 -18.40 -21.31
CA VAL A 20 28.20 -19.73 -21.91
C VAL A 20 29.62 -20.30 -21.75
N PRO A 21 30.71 -19.56 -22.06
CA PRO A 21 32.07 -20.05 -21.83
C PRO A 21 32.37 -20.34 -20.36
N ARG A 22 31.85 -19.49 -19.45
CA ARG A 22 32.00 -19.71 -18.01
C ARG A 22 31.28 -20.98 -17.56
N LEU A 23 30.05 -21.20 -18.02
CA LEU A 23 29.23 -22.38 -17.72
C LEU A 23 29.87 -23.67 -18.23
N LEU A 24 30.36 -23.67 -19.47
CA LEU A 24 31.03 -24.82 -20.09
C LEU A 24 32.45 -25.05 -19.55
N GLY A 25 33.03 -24.06 -18.87
CA GLY A 25 34.38 -24.14 -18.29
C GLY A 25 35.49 -23.91 -19.32
N SER A 26 35.15 -23.39 -20.49
CA SER A 26 36.13 -22.91 -21.47
C SER A 26 36.71 -21.54 -21.10
N SER A 27 36.08 -20.81 -20.18
CA SER A 27 36.63 -19.58 -19.58
C SER A 27 36.72 -19.68 -18.05
N THR A 28 37.83 -19.19 -17.50
CA THR A 28 38.04 -19.00 -16.04
C THR A 28 37.91 -17.55 -15.61
N GLU A 29 37.57 -16.63 -16.52
CA GLU A 29 37.43 -15.22 -16.18
C GLU A 29 36.17 -14.99 -15.33
N PRO A 30 36.24 -14.17 -14.26
CA PRO A 30 35.07 -13.85 -13.44
C PRO A 30 34.03 -13.04 -14.22
N THR A 31 32.83 -13.60 -14.32
CA THR A 31 31.63 -12.95 -14.86
C THR A 31 31.05 -11.95 -13.88
N ALA A 32 30.06 -11.16 -14.30
CA ALA A 32 29.32 -10.27 -13.39
C ALA A 32 28.66 -11.04 -12.24
N LEU A 33 28.06 -12.20 -12.53
CA LEU A 33 27.46 -13.07 -11.51
C LEU A 33 28.48 -13.53 -10.46
N ASP A 34 29.70 -13.88 -10.90
CA ASP A 34 30.79 -14.27 -10.00
C ASP A 34 31.19 -13.16 -9.01
N ARG A 35 31.04 -11.89 -9.43
CA ARG A 35 31.43 -10.72 -8.61
C ARG A 35 30.39 -10.37 -7.56
N VAL A 36 29.10 -10.59 -7.84
CA VAL A 36 28.00 -10.09 -7.01
C VAL A 36 27.32 -11.18 -6.17
N HIS A 37 27.34 -12.44 -6.62
CA HIS A 37 26.64 -13.52 -5.94
C HIS A 37 27.61 -14.33 -5.06
N PRO A 38 27.48 -14.29 -3.71
CA PRO A 38 28.44 -14.91 -2.80
C PRO A 38 28.53 -16.44 -2.92
N GLY A 39 27.55 -17.08 -3.58
CA GLY A 39 27.53 -18.51 -3.88
C GLY A 39 27.75 -18.88 -5.35
N ALA A 40 28.27 -17.97 -6.20
CA ALA A 40 28.34 -18.17 -7.65
C ALA A 40 29.06 -19.47 -8.06
N GLU A 41 30.20 -19.79 -7.46
CA GLU A 41 30.94 -21.04 -7.76
C GLU A 41 30.11 -22.30 -7.48
N ASN A 42 29.33 -22.30 -6.39
CA ASN A 42 28.45 -23.42 -6.08
C ASN A 42 27.29 -23.52 -7.07
N LEU A 43 26.74 -22.39 -7.49
CA LEU A 43 25.70 -22.34 -8.52
C LEU A 43 26.22 -22.92 -9.84
N TRP A 44 27.37 -22.44 -10.33
CA TRP A 44 27.98 -22.96 -11.56
C TRP A 44 28.23 -24.46 -11.50
N ARG A 45 28.73 -24.95 -10.37
CA ARG A 45 28.96 -26.39 -10.16
C ARG A 45 27.65 -27.17 -10.22
N GLN A 46 26.60 -26.71 -9.53
CA GLN A 46 25.29 -27.36 -9.53
C GLN A 46 24.66 -27.42 -10.93
N VAL A 47 24.72 -26.32 -11.69
CA VAL A 47 24.18 -26.29 -13.07
C VAL A 47 24.95 -27.28 -13.96
N ARG A 48 26.28 -27.33 -13.87
CA ARG A 48 27.08 -28.32 -14.61
C ARG A 48 26.77 -29.77 -14.21
N GLU A 49 26.62 -30.04 -12.91
CA GLU A 49 26.23 -31.36 -12.42
C GLU A 49 24.87 -31.79 -13.01
N LEU A 50 23.91 -30.87 -13.10
CA LEU A 50 22.61 -31.13 -13.74
C LEU A 50 22.74 -31.37 -15.25
N MET A 51 23.55 -30.60 -15.97
CA MET A 51 23.79 -30.78 -17.41
C MET A 51 24.42 -32.14 -17.77
N LEU A 52 25.14 -32.75 -16.82
CA LEU A 52 25.68 -34.11 -16.93
C LEU A 52 24.71 -35.20 -16.44
N GLY A 53 23.62 -34.82 -15.80
CA GLY A 53 22.59 -35.71 -15.28
C GLY A 53 21.66 -36.28 -16.35
N ALA A 54 20.73 -37.14 -15.91
CA ALA A 54 19.76 -37.79 -16.79
C ALA A 54 18.52 -36.93 -17.09
N ASP A 55 18.24 -35.91 -16.28
CA ASP A 55 17.07 -35.04 -16.44
C ASP A 55 17.44 -33.79 -17.25
N ALA A 56 17.30 -33.91 -18.57
CA ALA A 56 17.63 -32.84 -19.51
C ALA A 56 16.74 -31.59 -19.33
N ARG A 57 15.51 -31.76 -18.84
CA ARG A 57 14.60 -30.64 -18.59
C ARG A 57 15.03 -29.84 -17.36
N ALA A 58 15.30 -30.53 -16.25
CA ALA A 58 15.81 -29.87 -15.04
C ALA A 58 17.14 -29.14 -15.31
N ALA A 59 18.00 -29.71 -16.16
CA ALA A 59 19.22 -29.05 -16.60
C ALA A 59 18.96 -27.79 -17.43
N ALA A 60 18.06 -27.84 -18.42
CA ALA A 60 17.70 -26.66 -19.22
C ALA A 60 17.06 -25.54 -18.38
N GLU A 61 16.22 -25.91 -17.41
CA GLU A 61 15.63 -24.98 -16.43
C GLU A 61 16.72 -24.33 -15.56
N ALA A 62 17.68 -25.12 -15.05
CA ALA A 62 18.80 -24.59 -14.25
C ALA A 62 19.72 -23.65 -15.05
N VAL A 63 20.00 -23.97 -16.33
CA VAL A 63 20.74 -23.08 -17.23
C VAL A 63 19.99 -21.76 -17.42
N SER A 64 18.68 -21.83 -17.62
CA SER A 64 17.82 -20.65 -17.80
C SER A 64 17.81 -19.75 -16.56
N VAL A 65 17.63 -20.34 -15.38
CA VAL A 65 17.68 -19.62 -14.09
C VAL A 65 19.02 -18.93 -13.89
N ALA A 66 20.13 -19.64 -14.13
CA ALA A 66 21.46 -19.06 -14.00
C ALA A 66 21.70 -17.92 -14.99
N ALA A 67 21.19 -18.02 -16.21
CA ALA A 67 21.28 -16.97 -17.22
C ALA A 67 20.50 -15.71 -16.82
N VAL A 68 19.29 -15.86 -16.28
CA VAL A 68 18.51 -14.73 -15.72
C VAL A 68 19.27 -14.08 -14.55
N MET A 69 19.83 -14.86 -13.63
CA MET A 69 20.64 -14.33 -12.52
C MET A 69 21.88 -13.58 -13.01
N PHE A 70 22.53 -14.07 -14.08
CA PHE A 70 23.66 -13.39 -14.71
C PHE A 70 23.22 -12.07 -15.36
N SER A 71 22.11 -12.04 -16.10
CA SER A 71 21.56 -10.81 -16.67
C SER A 71 21.23 -9.78 -15.58
N ALA A 72 20.56 -10.20 -14.50
CA ALA A 72 20.25 -9.34 -13.35
C ALA A 72 21.50 -8.80 -12.62
N SER A 73 22.65 -9.47 -12.78
CA SER A 73 23.93 -9.01 -12.22
C SER A 73 24.60 -7.92 -13.07
N MET A 74 24.15 -7.69 -14.30
CA MET A 74 24.72 -6.73 -15.25
C MET A 74 23.77 -5.61 -15.62
N LEU A 75 22.47 -5.90 -15.64
CA LEU A 75 21.42 -5.05 -16.16
C LEU A 75 20.32 -4.88 -15.11
N PRO A 76 19.58 -3.75 -15.13
CA PRO A 76 18.41 -3.59 -14.28
C PRO A 76 17.35 -4.65 -14.58
N TYR A 77 16.62 -5.00 -13.52
CA TYR A 77 15.43 -5.82 -13.60
C TYR A 77 14.30 -5.15 -12.81
N ARG A 78 13.06 -5.53 -13.06
CA ARG A 78 11.88 -4.98 -12.39
C ARG A 78 11.14 -6.06 -11.63
N TYR A 79 10.77 -5.79 -10.39
CA TYR A 79 9.86 -6.64 -9.64
C TYR A 79 8.41 -6.23 -9.91
N GLU A 80 7.56 -7.19 -10.25
CA GLU A 80 6.15 -6.99 -10.51
C GLU A 80 5.34 -8.13 -9.89
N ARG A 81 4.38 -7.81 -9.03
CA ARG A 81 3.58 -8.84 -8.36
C ARG A 81 2.39 -9.24 -9.22
N GLY A 82 2.36 -10.49 -9.66
CA GLY A 82 1.26 -11.07 -10.43
C GLY A 82 1.13 -10.54 -11.86
N LEU A 83 2.15 -9.85 -12.39
CA LEU A 83 2.14 -9.26 -13.72
C LEU A 83 3.36 -9.72 -14.52
N ALA A 84 3.11 -10.54 -15.54
CA ALA A 84 4.08 -11.10 -16.48
C ALA A 84 3.35 -11.63 -17.73
N LEU A 85 3.97 -11.61 -18.91
CA LEU A 85 3.41 -12.19 -20.14
C LEU A 85 3.24 -13.69 -20.02
N SER A 86 4.08 -14.37 -19.25
CA SER A 86 3.91 -15.79 -18.90
C SER A 86 2.60 -16.10 -18.19
N LEU A 87 1.92 -15.10 -17.62
CA LEU A 87 0.61 -15.24 -17.00
C LEU A 87 -0.53 -14.89 -17.97
N ALA A 88 -0.23 -14.32 -19.14
CA ALA A 88 -1.19 -13.88 -20.15
C ALA A 88 -1.56 -14.97 -21.18
N PHE A 89 -1.21 -16.24 -20.96
CA PHE A 89 -1.63 -17.35 -21.85
C PHE A 89 -3.08 -17.81 -21.65
N GLU A 90 -3.80 -17.23 -20.70
CA GLU A 90 -5.21 -17.48 -20.45
C GLU A 90 -5.94 -16.14 -20.28
N ALA A 91 -7.06 -15.97 -20.99
CA ALA A 91 -7.83 -14.73 -20.96
C ALA A 91 -8.30 -14.43 -19.52
N GLY A 92 -8.24 -13.15 -19.13
CA GLY A 92 -8.65 -12.70 -17.80
C GLY A 92 -7.61 -12.91 -16.69
N ARG A 93 -6.43 -13.48 -16.97
CA ARG A 93 -5.37 -13.62 -15.96
C ARG A 93 -4.56 -12.35 -15.75
N VAL A 94 -4.16 -11.71 -16.84
CA VAL A 94 -3.37 -10.48 -16.83
C VAL A 94 -4.14 -9.43 -17.60
N PHE A 95 -4.46 -9.69 -18.87
CA PHE A 95 -5.28 -8.82 -19.68
C PHE A 95 -6.72 -9.34 -19.71
N PRO A 96 -7.77 -8.49 -19.58
CA PRO A 96 -9.16 -8.93 -19.44
C PRO A 96 -9.61 -9.90 -20.55
N ASP A 97 -9.30 -9.58 -21.81
CA ASP A 97 -9.79 -10.32 -22.98
C ASP A 97 -8.68 -10.83 -23.91
N ALA A 98 -7.41 -10.72 -23.50
CA ALA A 98 -6.28 -11.03 -24.36
C ALA A 98 -5.50 -12.26 -23.93
N VAL A 99 -5.07 -13.01 -24.94
CA VAL A 99 -4.18 -14.16 -24.79
C VAL A 99 -2.91 -13.90 -25.57
N PHE A 100 -1.78 -13.87 -24.88
CA PHE A 100 -0.48 -13.80 -25.51
C PHE A 100 -0.13 -15.17 -26.10
N MET A 101 0.32 -15.23 -27.35
CA MET A 101 0.75 -16.48 -28.00
C MET A 101 2.24 -16.44 -28.27
N PRO A 102 3.06 -17.26 -27.57
CA PRO A 102 4.50 -17.22 -27.75
C PRO A 102 4.85 -17.85 -29.10
N LYS A 103 5.82 -17.24 -29.80
CA LYS A 103 6.33 -17.75 -31.06
C LYS A 103 7.36 -18.85 -30.83
N ALA A 104 7.58 -19.73 -31.80
CA ALA A 104 8.56 -20.80 -31.65
C ALA A 104 10.00 -20.25 -31.55
N GLU A 105 10.24 -19.10 -32.19
CA GLU A 105 11.47 -18.32 -32.19
C GLU A 105 11.82 -17.76 -30.79
N TYR A 106 10.88 -17.79 -29.85
CA TYR A 106 11.08 -17.31 -28.47
C TYR A 106 11.72 -18.36 -27.57
N ALA A 107 11.92 -19.59 -28.06
CA ALA A 107 12.63 -20.61 -27.33
C ALA A 107 14.10 -20.18 -27.08
N PRO A 108 14.61 -20.24 -25.84
CA PRO A 108 15.99 -19.89 -25.53
C PRO A 108 17.07 -20.77 -26.19
N ASP A 109 16.68 -21.85 -26.88
CA ASP A 109 17.60 -22.75 -27.60
C ASP A 109 18.64 -22.01 -28.44
N GLY A 110 18.23 -20.97 -29.17
CA GLY A 110 19.13 -20.18 -30.01
C GLY A 110 20.18 -19.40 -29.20
N LEU A 111 19.82 -18.94 -28.01
CA LEU A 111 20.73 -18.25 -27.09
C LEU A 111 21.81 -19.19 -26.54
N PHE A 112 21.48 -20.48 -26.39
CA PHE A 112 22.33 -21.51 -25.81
C PHE A 112 22.89 -22.51 -26.83
N THR A 113 23.07 -22.10 -28.09
CA THR A 113 23.48 -22.97 -29.19
C THR A 113 24.74 -23.80 -28.86
N GLU A 114 25.77 -23.20 -28.26
CA GLU A 114 27.00 -23.93 -27.89
C GLU A 114 26.79 -24.91 -26.72
N VAL A 115 25.92 -24.55 -25.77
CA VAL A 115 25.54 -25.46 -24.67
C VAL A 115 24.78 -26.66 -25.22
N VAL A 116 23.86 -26.46 -26.15
CA VAL A 116 23.14 -27.54 -26.84
C VAL A 116 24.10 -28.37 -27.70
N ALA A 117 25.08 -27.76 -28.35
CA ALA A 117 26.10 -28.50 -29.11
C ALA A 117 26.94 -29.41 -28.19
N ALA A 118 27.33 -28.93 -27.01
CA ALA A 118 28.07 -29.69 -26.01
C ALA A 118 27.20 -30.73 -25.29
N HIS A 119 25.91 -30.46 -25.11
CA HIS A 119 24.93 -31.30 -24.42
C HIS A 119 23.65 -31.46 -25.27
N PRO A 120 23.67 -32.27 -26.36
CA PRO A 120 22.57 -32.35 -27.32
C PRO A 120 21.21 -32.74 -26.73
N GLN A 121 21.20 -33.45 -25.60
CA GLN A 121 19.99 -33.82 -24.86
C GLN A 121 19.18 -32.60 -24.38
N LEU A 122 19.80 -31.43 -24.23
CA LEU A 122 19.14 -30.20 -23.79
C LEU A 122 18.35 -29.52 -24.93
N GLY A 123 18.57 -29.91 -26.18
CA GLY A 123 17.85 -29.35 -27.32
C GLY A 123 16.34 -29.53 -27.17
N ARG A 124 15.58 -28.45 -27.37
CA ARG A 124 14.13 -28.34 -27.22
C ARG A 124 13.60 -28.61 -25.80
N GLN A 125 14.48 -28.64 -24.80
CA GLN A 125 14.08 -28.78 -23.39
C GLN A 125 13.90 -27.45 -22.69
N PHE A 126 14.37 -26.34 -23.28
CA PHE A 126 14.15 -25.00 -22.74
C PHE A 126 12.66 -24.64 -22.83
N SER A 127 12.12 -24.05 -21.76
CA SER A 127 10.71 -23.66 -21.70
C SER A 127 10.38 -22.62 -22.77
N SER A 128 9.24 -22.80 -23.45
CA SER A 128 8.70 -21.85 -24.43
C SER A 128 7.87 -20.73 -23.80
N GLY A 129 7.99 -20.54 -22.48
CA GLY A 129 7.55 -19.31 -21.83
C GLY A 129 6.55 -19.45 -20.69
N TRP A 130 6.30 -20.65 -20.15
CA TRP A 130 5.43 -20.84 -18.98
C TRP A 130 6.23 -20.94 -17.70
N PHE A 131 5.71 -20.36 -16.61
CA PHE A 131 6.20 -20.69 -15.26
C PHE A 131 5.77 -22.11 -14.90
N SER A 132 6.73 -22.97 -14.58
CA SER A 132 6.47 -24.32 -14.07
C SER A 132 6.16 -24.34 -12.57
N GLY A 133 6.37 -23.22 -11.89
CA GLY A 133 6.14 -23.00 -10.47
C GLY A 133 6.99 -21.85 -9.94
N ASN A 134 7.11 -21.76 -8.62
CA ASN A 134 8.04 -20.80 -8.00
C ASN A 134 9.48 -21.13 -8.38
N TYR A 135 10.35 -20.11 -8.45
CA TYR A 135 11.76 -20.25 -8.80
C TYR A 135 12.00 -20.77 -10.23
N SER A 136 11.10 -20.45 -11.16
CA SER A 136 11.20 -20.83 -12.57
C SER A 136 11.34 -19.60 -13.49
N THR A 137 11.86 -19.82 -14.69
CA THR A 137 11.88 -18.81 -15.75
C THR A 137 10.63 -18.91 -16.60
N GLY A 138 10.18 -17.76 -17.11
CA GLY A 138 9.03 -17.61 -17.97
C GLY A 138 9.44 -17.30 -19.41
N LEU A 139 8.67 -16.43 -20.04
CA LEU A 139 8.81 -16.03 -21.43
C LEU A 139 10.14 -15.32 -21.65
N TYR A 140 10.93 -15.85 -22.58
CA TYR A 140 12.03 -15.15 -23.20
C TYR A 140 11.55 -14.54 -24.52
N VAL A 141 11.96 -13.32 -24.83
CA VAL A 141 11.72 -12.68 -26.13
C VAL A 141 13.07 -12.16 -26.64
N PRO A 142 13.56 -12.67 -27.78
CA PRO A 142 14.80 -12.19 -28.39
C PRO A 142 14.74 -10.71 -28.74
N ALA A 143 15.89 -10.04 -28.74
CA ALA A 143 16.01 -8.59 -28.96
C ALA A 143 15.30 -8.11 -30.24
N GLU A 144 15.40 -8.89 -31.32
CA GLU A 144 14.79 -8.56 -32.61
C GLU A 144 13.25 -8.59 -32.61
N HIS A 145 12.64 -9.25 -31.62
CA HIS A 145 11.20 -9.39 -31.48
C HIS A 145 10.60 -8.54 -30.37
N VAL A 146 11.39 -7.92 -29.49
CA VAL A 146 10.81 -7.17 -28.36
C VAL A 146 9.90 -6.02 -28.80
N ALA A 147 10.21 -5.38 -29.93
CA ALA A 147 9.38 -4.29 -30.48
C ALA A 147 7.95 -4.73 -30.82
N GLU A 148 7.78 -5.94 -31.38
CA GLU A 148 6.45 -6.47 -31.71
C GLU A 148 5.65 -6.77 -30.43
N VAL A 149 6.33 -7.28 -29.39
CA VAL A 149 5.69 -7.60 -28.10
C VAL A 149 5.28 -6.33 -27.38
N LEU A 150 6.12 -5.29 -27.43
CA LEU A 150 5.77 -3.97 -26.90
C LEU A 150 4.53 -3.38 -27.58
N GLU A 151 4.47 -3.44 -28.92
CA GLU A 151 3.30 -2.98 -29.68
C GLU A 151 2.05 -3.74 -29.27
N TRP A 152 2.11 -5.07 -29.22
CA TRP A 152 0.99 -5.90 -28.77
C TRP A 152 0.52 -5.54 -27.35
N VAL A 153 1.45 -5.38 -26.39
CA VAL A 153 1.10 -4.97 -25.01
C VAL A 153 0.42 -3.61 -25.04
N GLN A 154 0.95 -2.62 -25.77
CA GLN A 154 0.35 -1.29 -25.84
C GLN A 154 -1.06 -1.32 -26.42
N GLU A 155 -1.31 -2.11 -27.47
CA GLU A 155 -2.65 -2.32 -28.03
C GLU A 155 -3.62 -2.90 -27.00
N GLN A 156 -3.19 -3.89 -26.19
CA GLN A 156 -4.03 -4.48 -25.15
C GLN A 156 -4.35 -3.50 -24.01
N LEU A 157 -3.51 -2.49 -23.81
CA LEU A 157 -3.71 -1.48 -22.79
C LEU A 157 -4.64 -0.34 -23.23
N VAL A 158 -4.81 -0.09 -24.54
CA VAL A 158 -5.65 1.01 -25.07
C VAL A 158 -7.07 1.03 -24.48
N PRO A 159 -7.79 -0.10 -24.34
CA PRO A 159 -9.16 -0.10 -23.83
C PRO A 159 -9.27 0.18 -22.32
N LEU A 160 -8.17 0.07 -21.58
CA LEU A 160 -8.16 0.20 -20.12
C LEU A 160 -8.14 1.66 -19.68
N SER A 161 -8.71 1.94 -18.50
CA SER A 161 -8.65 3.27 -17.90
C SER A 161 -7.19 3.67 -17.61
N LYS A 162 -6.92 4.97 -17.42
CA LYS A 162 -5.54 5.45 -17.15
C LYS A 162 -4.96 4.79 -15.89
N GLY A 163 -5.76 4.64 -14.84
CA GLY A 163 -5.39 3.96 -13.59
C GLY A 163 -5.15 2.48 -13.76
N GLU A 164 -5.96 1.78 -14.56
CA GLU A 164 -5.72 0.38 -14.88
C GLU A 164 -4.44 0.19 -15.69
N ARG A 165 -4.19 1.03 -16.71
CA ARG A 165 -2.96 0.99 -17.51
C ARG A 165 -1.70 1.16 -16.66
N ARG A 166 -1.77 1.94 -15.58
CA ARG A 166 -0.64 2.20 -14.68
C ARG A 166 -0.12 0.94 -14.00
N LYS A 167 -0.97 -0.06 -13.76
CA LYS A 167 -0.56 -1.37 -13.22
C LYS A 167 0.48 -2.04 -14.14
N TYR A 168 0.43 -1.78 -15.45
CA TYR A 168 1.32 -2.37 -16.46
C TYR A 168 2.51 -1.49 -16.83
N ARG A 169 2.73 -0.37 -16.12
CA ARG A 169 3.85 0.54 -16.41
C ARG A 169 5.19 -0.19 -16.42
N GLY A 170 5.35 -1.20 -15.57
CA GLY A 170 6.61 -1.87 -15.38
C GLY A 170 7.02 -2.77 -16.53
N ILE A 171 6.06 -3.57 -17.01
CA ILE A 171 6.26 -4.36 -18.21
C ILE A 171 6.47 -3.46 -19.43
N VAL A 172 5.70 -2.37 -19.57
CA VAL A 172 5.87 -1.41 -20.67
C VAL A 172 7.23 -0.74 -20.64
N ALA A 173 7.70 -0.28 -19.46
CA ALA A 173 9.00 0.34 -19.29
C ALA A 173 10.15 -0.63 -19.60
N THR A 174 10.02 -1.89 -19.16
CA THR A 174 11.03 -2.93 -19.41
C THR A 174 11.13 -3.24 -20.90
N LEU A 175 10.00 -3.46 -21.57
CA LEU A 175 9.95 -3.72 -23.00
C LEU A 175 10.46 -2.52 -23.82
N ARG A 176 10.13 -1.28 -23.42
CA ARG A 176 10.68 -0.06 -24.06
C ARG A 176 12.20 0.02 -23.95
N ALA A 177 12.76 -0.19 -22.75
CA ALA A 177 14.22 -0.21 -22.59
C ALA A 177 14.89 -1.29 -23.44
N ALA A 178 14.30 -2.47 -23.49
CA ALA A 178 14.80 -3.56 -24.33
C ALA A 178 14.81 -3.17 -25.81
N VAL A 179 13.75 -2.52 -26.32
CA VAL A 179 13.73 -1.98 -27.69
C VAL A 179 14.80 -0.91 -27.91
N ASP A 180 14.85 0.10 -27.04
CA ASP A 180 15.75 1.25 -27.19
C ASP A 180 17.24 0.85 -27.15
N ARG A 181 17.55 -0.19 -26.36
CA ARG A 181 18.91 -0.70 -26.18
C ARG A 181 19.22 -1.93 -27.04
N LYS A 182 18.26 -2.43 -27.82
CA LYS A 182 18.37 -3.68 -28.61
C LYS A 182 18.75 -4.89 -27.77
N LEU A 183 18.10 -5.04 -26.62
CA LEU A 183 18.27 -6.15 -25.68
C LEU A 183 17.07 -7.08 -25.75
N GLY A 184 17.26 -8.34 -25.38
CA GLY A 184 16.17 -9.29 -25.16
C GLY A 184 15.41 -8.99 -23.87
N TYR A 185 14.27 -9.67 -23.69
CA TYR A 185 13.41 -9.61 -22.52
C TYR A 185 13.25 -11.01 -21.92
N TRP A 186 13.28 -11.15 -20.60
CA TRP A 186 13.04 -12.44 -19.95
C TRP A 186 12.35 -12.30 -18.59
N GLU A 187 11.45 -13.22 -18.28
CA GLU A 187 10.70 -13.26 -17.02
C GLU A 187 11.17 -14.38 -16.08
N ALA A 188 11.02 -14.18 -14.77
CA ALA A 188 11.18 -15.23 -13.77
C ALA A 188 10.29 -15.01 -12.55
N THR A 189 10.01 -16.07 -11.77
CA THR A 189 9.25 -15.98 -10.49
C THR A 189 10.11 -16.32 -9.30
N ASP A 190 9.97 -15.56 -8.21
CA ASP A 190 10.53 -15.83 -6.88
C ASP A 190 12.06 -16.05 -6.85
N LEU A 191 12.77 -15.75 -7.94
CA LEU A 191 14.22 -15.90 -7.98
C LEU A 191 14.87 -14.87 -7.07
N ALA A 192 15.74 -15.34 -6.18
CA ALA A 192 16.65 -14.50 -5.42
C ALA A 192 17.76 -13.99 -6.36
N VAL A 193 17.39 -13.08 -7.26
CA VAL A 193 18.33 -12.46 -8.19
C VAL A 193 19.25 -11.51 -7.41
N PRO A 194 20.57 -11.64 -7.55
CA PRO A 194 21.49 -10.68 -6.96
C PRO A 194 21.29 -9.31 -7.61
N ALA A 195 21.18 -8.27 -6.80
CA ALA A 195 21.29 -6.91 -7.30
C ALA A 195 22.72 -6.70 -7.84
N ALA A 196 22.84 -6.13 -9.04
CA ALA A 196 24.14 -5.74 -9.60
C ALA A 196 24.94 -4.89 -8.58
N GLY A 197 26.21 -5.22 -8.39
CA GLY A 197 27.03 -4.84 -7.23
C GLY A 197 27.30 -3.34 -7.08
N GLU A 198 27.39 -2.94 -5.80
CA GLU A 198 27.45 -1.57 -5.25
C GLU A 198 26.24 -0.72 -5.62
N PHE A 199 25.17 -0.71 -4.81
CA PHE A 199 24.42 0.49 -4.36
C PHE A 199 23.16 0.02 -3.58
N PRO A 200 22.93 0.48 -2.34
CA PRO A 200 21.65 0.29 -1.67
C PRO A 200 20.66 1.30 -2.27
N GLY A 201 20.01 0.95 -3.37
CA GLY A 201 19.11 1.85 -4.11
C GLY A 201 17.86 1.12 -4.58
N ASP A 202 16.72 1.82 -4.47
CA ASP A 202 15.41 1.44 -4.99
C ASP A 202 15.52 0.94 -6.46
N PRO A 203 15.00 -0.25 -6.83
CA PRO A 203 14.95 -0.71 -8.23
C PRO A 203 14.34 0.33 -9.20
N GLU A 204 13.43 1.18 -8.73
CA GLU A 204 12.87 2.29 -9.54
C GLU A 204 13.93 3.36 -9.86
N LEU A 205 14.90 3.62 -8.97
CA LEU A 205 16.05 4.52 -9.25
C LEU A 205 16.99 3.93 -10.31
N MET A 206 17.20 2.61 -10.31
CA MET A 206 17.97 1.94 -11.36
C MET A 206 17.29 2.08 -12.72
N TRP A 207 15.97 1.90 -12.76
CA TRP A 207 15.18 2.09 -13.97
C TRP A 207 15.21 3.52 -14.47
N ALA A 208 15.08 4.50 -13.59
CA ALA A 208 15.22 5.91 -13.95
C ALA A 208 16.59 6.18 -14.62
N GLN A 209 17.69 5.89 -13.91
CA GLN A 209 19.05 6.10 -14.42
C GLN A 209 19.33 5.36 -15.74
N TYR A 210 18.81 4.13 -15.89
CA TYR A 210 19.05 3.31 -17.07
C TYR A 210 18.22 3.75 -18.29
N LEU A 211 17.00 4.26 -18.08
CA LEU A 211 16.12 4.76 -19.14
C LEU A 211 16.48 6.17 -19.64
N GLY A 212 17.42 6.87 -19.00
CA GLY A 212 17.76 8.24 -19.39
C GLY A 212 16.68 9.27 -19.02
N ASN A 213 15.65 8.87 -18.25
CA ASN A 213 15.04 9.80 -17.32
C ASN A 213 16.13 10.06 -16.29
N ASP A 214 16.68 11.25 -16.25
CA ASP A 214 17.81 11.65 -15.40
C ASP A 214 17.57 11.48 -13.88
N GLY A 215 16.50 10.79 -13.48
CA GLY A 215 16.12 10.58 -12.09
C GLY A 215 15.96 11.91 -11.40
N THR A 216 15.70 12.99 -12.16
CA THR A 216 15.36 14.29 -11.63
C THR A 216 13.88 14.17 -11.32
N PRO A 217 13.47 13.99 -10.04
CA PRO A 217 12.14 14.42 -9.65
C PRO A 217 11.91 15.80 -10.28
N ALA A 218 10.69 16.11 -10.74
CA ALA A 218 10.37 17.49 -11.07
C ALA A 218 10.96 18.37 -9.96
N ALA A 219 11.73 19.41 -10.27
CA ALA A 219 12.66 20.07 -9.33
C ALA A 219 12.02 20.58 -8.01
N ALA A 220 10.70 20.46 -7.87
CA ALA A 220 9.86 20.74 -6.71
C ALA A 220 9.52 19.53 -5.81
N VAL A 221 9.93 18.30 -6.13
CA VAL A 221 9.62 17.11 -5.33
C VAL A 221 10.72 16.87 -4.31
N GLU A 222 10.32 16.85 -3.04
CA GLU A 222 11.19 16.62 -1.90
C GLU A 222 10.99 15.20 -1.36
N THR A 223 12.06 14.51 -0.98
CA THR A 223 11.99 13.15 -0.43
C THR A 223 12.64 13.07 0.95
N ALA A 224 12.07 12.23 1.81
CA ALA A 224 12.66 11.89 3.11
C ALA A 224 12.49 10.40 3.36
N ALA A 225 13.54 9.78 3.92
CA ALA A 225 13.48 8.38 4.30
C ALA A 225 12.45 8.15 5.41
N ALA A 226 11.65 7.11 5.27
CA ALA A 226 10.85 6.56 6.35
C ALA A 226 11.59 5.39 7.02
N SER A 227 11.13 4.97 8.19
CA SER A 227 11.55 3.68 8.76
C SER A 227 11.20 2.56 7.77
N PRO A 228 12.02 1.50 7.64
CA PRO A 228 11.69 0.32 6.82
C PRO A 228 10.50 -0.48 7.36
N ILE A 229 9.85 0.00 8.43
CA ILE A 229 8.58 -0.49 8.94
C ILE A 229 7.49 -0.01 7.98
N ALA A 230 7.39 -0.66 6.82
CA ALA A 230 6.21 -0.57 5.97
C ALA A 230 5.13 -1.46 6.59
N SER A 231 4.04 -0.84 7.03
CA SER A 231 2.96 -1.48 7.77
C SER A 231 1.79 -1.91 6.90
N VAL A 232 1.00 -2.86 7.42
CA VAL A 232 -0.27 -3.36 6.89
C VAL A 232 -1.44 -2.36 7.10
N LEU A 233 -1.33 -1.39 8.03
CA LEU A 233 -2.38 -0.38 8.31
C LEU A 233 -1.74 0.99 8.65
N ASP A 234 -1.30 1.73 7.63
CA ASP A 234 -0.90 3.13 7.84
C ASP A 234 -2.16 3.99 8.06
N ASP A 235 -2.26 4.65 9.21
CA ASP A 235 -3.33 5.62 9.51
C ASP A 235 -2.75 6.98 9.90
N ILE A 236 -3.49 8.06 9.63
CA ILE A 236 -3.11 9.43 10.00
C ILE A 236 -4.11 9.97 11.02
N VAL A 237 -3.63 10.19 12.24
CA VAL A 237 -4.41 10.73 13.36
C VAL A 237 -3.85 12.09 13.75
N ASP A 238 -4.66 13.15 13.59
CA ASP A 238 -4.33 14.53 14.01
C ASP A 238 -2.93 14.99 13.58
N GLY A 239 -2.58 14.71 12.32
CA GLY A 239 -1.31 15.10 11.69
C GLY A 239 -0.13 14.16 11.96
N PHE A 240 -0.37 13.00 12.58
CA PHE A 240 0.66 11.99 12.80
C PHE A 240 0.35 10.74 12.00
N LEU A 241 1.33 10.26 11.24
CA LEU A 241 1.28 8.94 10.64
C LEU A 241 1.63 7.89 11.71
N LEU A 242 0.68 6.99 11.98
CA LEU A 242 0.86 5.79 12.77
C LEU A 242 1.38 4.67 11.87
N SER A 243 2.65 4.28 12.05
CA SER A 243 3.25 3.13 11.36
C SER A 243 3.51 2.01 12.37
N HIS A 244 3.25 0.76 11.97
CA HIS A 244 3.40 -0.39 12.86
C HIS A 244 4.03 -1.63 12.21
N SER A 245 4.68 -2.45 13.03
CA SER A 245 5.12 -3.80 12.66
C SER A 245 4.43 -4.81 13.55
N ASP A 246 3.72 -5.78 12.96
CA ASP A 246 3.07 -6.87 13.70
C ASP A 246 3.98 -8.10 13.86
N GLY A 247 5.25 -7.98 13.47
CA GLY A 247 6.24 -9.06 13.47
C GLY A 247 6.59 -9.62 14.85
N ARG A 248 7.64 -10.46 14.90
CA ARG A 248 8.11 -11.10 16.16
C ARG A 248 8.41 -10.08 17.26
N ASN A 249 8.91 -8.90 16.87
CA ASN A 249 9.14 -7.76 17.75
C ASN A 249 8.18 -6.65 17.33
N PRO A 250 6.97 -6.58 17.91
CA PRO A 250 6.02 -5.54 17.56
C PRO A 250 6.60 -4.17 17.86
N ARG A 251 6.33 -3.22 16.98
CA ARG A 251 6.77 -1.83 17.11
C ARG A 251 5.72 -0.91 16.55
N VAL A 252 5.58 0.26 17.18
CA VAL A 252 4.77 1.37 16.72
C VAL A 252 5.63 2.62 16.65
N GLU A 253 5.43 3.39 15.60
CA GLU A 253 6.06 4.68 15.34
C GLU A 253 5.00 5.73 15.03
N LEU A 254 5.15 6.91 15.63
CA LEU A 254 4.36 8.09 15.28
C LEU A 254 5.26 9.09 14.58
N TRP A 255 4.93 9.41 13.34
CA TRP A 255 5.64 10.39 12.53
C TRP A 255 4.82 11.67 12.45
N ASP A 256 5.38 12.76 12.95
CA ASP A 256 4.83 14.11 12.88
C ASP A 256 4.91 14.62 11.44
N LEU A 257 3.75 14.74 10.78
CA LEU A 257 3.63 15.20 9.40
C LEU A 257 3.46 16.73 9.29
N GLU A 258 3.33 17.46 10.41
CA GLU A 258 3.24 18.93 10.41
C GLU A 258 4.58 19.63 10.17
N VAL A 259 5.66 18.85 10.17
CA VAL A 259 7.00 19.35 9.87
C VAL A 259 7.56 18.65 8.65
N TRP A 260 8.41 19.36 7.91
CA TRP A 260 9.12 18.79 6.77
C TRP A 260 10.65 18.91 6.97
N PRO A 261 11.41 17.80 6.83
CA PRO A 261 10.94 16.42 6.67
C PRO A 261 10.16 15.90 7.90
N PRO A 262 9.29 14.89 7.76
CA PRO A 262 8.53 14.36 8.89
C PRO A 262 9.44 13.85 9.99
N ARG A 263 9.04 14.06 11.24
CA ARG A 263 9.87 13.73 12.41
C ARG A 263 9.26 12.57 13.18
N LEU A 264 10.07 11.54 13.45
CA LEU A 264 9.69 10.49 14.40
C LEU A 264 9.51 11.10 15.79
N SER A 265 8.25 11.20 16.25
CA SER A 265 7.89 11.81 17.53
C SER A 265 7.88 10.80 18.67
N LEU A 266 7.49 9.56 18.38
CA LEU A 266 7.38 8.49 19.35
C LEU A 266 7.73 7.17 18.68
N GLN A 267 8.46 6.33 19.41
CA GLN A 267 8.73 4.95 19.02
C GLN A 267 8.59 4.04 20.24
N ARG A 268 7.82 2.96 20.11
CA ARG A 268 7.60 2.01 21.22
C ARG A 268 7.65 0.56 20.74
N ASN A 269 8.11 -0.34 21.59
CA ASN A 269 8.22 -1.78 21.32
C ASN A 269 6.93 -2.54 21.68
N GLU A 270 5.83 -2.08 21.11
CA GLU A 270 4.47 -2.61 21.29
C GLU A 270 3.69 -2.40 20.00
N PHE A 271 2.51 -3.00 19.90
CA PHE A 271 1.62 -2.82 18.74
C PHE A 271 0.36 -2.10 19.18
N TRP A 272 -0.02 -1.04 18.47
CA TRP A 272 -1.27 -0.31 18.67
C TRP A 272 -2.26 -0.72 17.59
N VAL A 273 -3.45 -1.16 17.98
CA VAL A 273 -4.53 -1.48 17.02
C VAL A 273 -5.40 -0.26 16.71
N ALA A 274 -5.41 0.73 17.60
CA ALA A 274 -6.08 2.01 17.42
C ALA A 274 -5.40 3.07 18.28
N ALA A 275 -5.50 4.32 17.87
CA ALA A 275 -5.02 5.47 18.61
C ALA A 275 -5.90 6.70 18.37
N ALA A 276 -6.01 7.55 19.39
CA ALA A 276 -6.59 8.88 19.29
C ALA A 276 -5.72 9.87 20.06
N ARG A 277 -5.70 11.12 19.61
CA ARG A 277 -4.94 12.19 20.26
C ARG A 277 -5.86 13.11 21.04
N THR A 278 -5.49 13.45 22.27
CA THR A 278 -6.19 14.47 23.04
C THR A 278 -6.02 15.83 22.36
N PRO A 279 -6.93 16.79 22.60
CA PRO A 279 -6.71 18.20 22.21
C PRO A 279 -5.43 18.81 22.81
N THR A 280 -4.94 18.28 23.94
CA THR A 280 -3.73 18.74 24.63
C THR A 280 -2.44 18.05 24.16
N GLY A 281 -2.52 17.10 23.22
CA GLY A 281 -1.36 16.47 22.59
C GLY A 281 -0.92 15.11 23.14
N GLY A 282 -1.63 14.54 24.12
CA GLY A 282 -1.44 13.17 24.61
C GLY A 282 -2.14 12.14 23.74
N TRP A 283 -1.83 10.86 23.92
CA TRP A 283 -2.41 9.76 23.14
C TRP A 283 -3.18 8.79 24.03
N LEU A 284 -4.36 8.37 23.55
CA LEU A 284 -5.00 7.14 23.98
C LEU A 284 -4.73 6.09 22.93
N ALA A 285 -4.26 4.92 23.34
CA ALA A 285 -4.00 3.83 22.42
C ALA A 285 -4.50 2.49 22.98
N MET A 286 -4.93 1.63 22.07
CA MET A 286 -5.22 0.22 22.35
C MET A 286 -3.97 -0.60 22.05
N SER A 287 -3.15 -0.80 23.08
CA SER A 287 -1.79 -1.33 22.96
C SER A 287 -1.71 -2.79 23.41
N THR A 288 -0.77 -3.57 22.86
CA THR A 288 -0.48 -4.92 23.35
C THR A 288 -0.03 -4.90 24.80
N ALA A 289 -0.82 -5.53 25.69
CA ALA A 289 -0.49 -5.66 27.11
C ALA A 289 0.63 -6.70 27.36
N ASP A 290 0.72 -7.73 26.52
CA ASP A 290 1.82 -8.69 26.51
C ASP A 290 2.22 -9.01 25.05
N THR A 291 3.41 -8.58 24.66
CA THR A 291 3.96 -8.77 23.30
C THR A 291 4.28 -10.25 22.99
N LYS A 292 4.40 -11.10 24.02
CA LYS A 292 4.69 -12.54 23.91
C LYS A 292 3.43 -13.40 23.89
N ALA A 293 2.29 -12.89 24.40
CA ALA A 293 1.03 -13.64 24.44
C ALA A 293 0.55 -14.05 23.04
N ARG A 294 0.05 -15.28 22.92
CA ARG A 294 -0.57 -15.84 21.71
C ARG A 294 -1.86 -16.59 22.11
N PRO A 295 -3.06 -16.08 21.77
CA PRO A 295 -3.35 -14.83 21.05
C PRO A 295 -2.88 -13.58 21.80
N ARG A 296 -2.63 -12.48 21.07
CA ARG A 296 -2.24 -11.19 21.67
C ARG A 296 -3.37 -10.65 22.54
N VAL A 297 -3.00 -9.99 23.64
CA VAL A 297 -3.93 -9.29 24.54
C VAL A 297 -3.69 -7.80 24.40
N PHE A 298 -4.77 -7.03 24.30
CA PHE A 298 -4.74 -5.58 24.15
C PHE A 298 -5.37 -4.90 25.37
N GLY A 299 -4.93 -3.69 25.67
CA GLY A 299 -5.48 -2.87 26.75
C GLY A 299 -5.28 -1.38 26.49
N PRO A 300 -6.15 -0.53 27.05
CA PRO A 300 -6.05 0.91 26.88
C PRO A 300 -4.88 1.49 27.68
N ILE A 301 -4.12 2.38 27.05
CA ILE A 301 -3.04 3.14 27.68
C ILE A 301 -3.17 4.62 27.34
N LEU A 302 -2.74 5.48 28.26
CA LEU A 302 -2.50 6.90 27.99
C LEU A 302 -1.00 7.16 27.88
N VAL A 303 -0.61 7.95 26.89
CA VAL A 303 0.77 8.34 26.62
C VAL A 303 0.84 9.86 26.52
N ASP A 304 1.34 10.50 27.56
CA ASP A 304 1.50 11.96 27.62
C ASP A 304 2.92 12.33 27.16
N GLY A 305 3.17 12.29 25.86
CA GLY A 305 4.47 12.66 25.26
C GLY A 305 5.49 11.50 25.11
N ALA A 306 6.71 11.83 24.69
CA ALA A 306 7.68 10.85 24.19
C ALA A 306 8.49 10.10 25.28
N GLU A 307 8.57 10.65 26.50
CA GLU A 307 9.50 10.16 27.53
C GLU A 307 8.82 9.51 28.75
N ASP A 308 7.50 9.67 28.93
CA ASP A 308 6.80 9.14 30.09
C ASP A 308 6.36 7.68 29.90
N ALA A 309 6.48 6.90 30.97
CA ALA A 309 5.91 5.55 31.01
C ALA A 309 4.39 5.64 30.80
N PRO A 310 3.81 4.83 29.90
CA PRO A 310 2.39 4.91 29.61
C PRO A 310 1.58 4.63 30.88
N LYS A 311 0.54 5.43 31.12
CA LYS A 311 -0.43 5.16 32.17
C LYS A 311 -1.38 4.08 31.67
N VAL A 312 -1.27 2.88 32.22
CA VAL A 312 -2.21 1.78 31.95
C VAL A 312 -3.58 2.15 32.53
N LEU A 313 -4.61 2.09 31.68
CA LEU A 313 -6.00 2.27 32.09
C LEU A 313 -6.62 0.91 32.46
N PRO A 314 -7.76 0.89 33.18
CA PRO A 314 -8.40 -0.37 33.54
C PRO A 314 -8.68 -1.22 32.30
N ALA A 315 -8.31 -2.50 32.33
CA ALA A 315 -8.53 -3.42 31.21
C ALA A 315 -9.97 -3.98 31.17
N LYS A 316 -10.80 -3.62 32.14
CA LYS A 316 -12.13 -4.17 32.37
C LYS A 316 -13.18 -3.07 32.36
N GLY A 317 -14.29 -3.32 31.67
CA GLY A 317 -15.46 -2.47 31.70
C GLY A 317 -16.38 -2.76 32.90
N PRO A 318 -17.57 -2.14 32.93
CA PRO A 318 -18.59 -2.42 33.94
C PRO A 318 -18.85 -3.93 34.11
N GLY A 319 -18.92 -4.40 35.36
CA GLY A 319 -19.20 -5.80 35.67
C GLY A 319 -18.07 -6.78 35.30
N GLU A 320 -16.81 -6.33 35.29
CA GLU A 320 -15.61 -7.14 34.96
C GLU A 320 -15.57 -7.67 33.52
N ALA A 321 -16.36 -7.08 32.62
CA ALA A 321 -16.33 -7.39 31.20
C ALA A 321 -14.95 -7.07 30.61
N ASP A 322 -14.36 -7.99 29.85
CA ASP A 322 -13.14 -7.70 29.11
C ASP A 322 -13.37 -6.56 28.11
N LEU A 323 -12.45 -5.60 28.09
CA LEU A 323 -12.41 -4.59 27.04
C LEU A 323 -11.62 -5.14 25.86
N TYR A 324 -12.34 -5.48 24.81
CA TYR A 324 -11.75 -5.62 23.47
C TYR A 324 -12.17 -4.38 22.68
N ALA A 325 -11.30 -3.38 22.66
CA ALA A 325 -11.53 -2.15 21.93
C ALA A 325 -10.63 -2.10 20.70
N HIS A 326 -11.26 -2.11 19.54
CA HIS A 326 -10.60 -1.88 18.25
C HIS A 326 -10.57 -0.41 17.87
N GLU A 327 -11.19 0.45 18.67
CA GLU A 327 -11.33 1.87 18.40
C GLU A 327 -11.34 2.63 19.74
N CYS A 328 -10.69 3.78 19.77
CA CYS A 328 -10.62 4.65 20.93
C CYS A 328 -10.66 6.11 20.49
N TYR A 329 -11.24 6.98 21.32
CA TYR A 329 -11.48 8.38 21.01
C TYR A 329 -11.30 9.26 22.25
N PHE A 330 -11.42 10.56 22.05
CA PHE A 330 -11.59 11.52 23.14
C PHE A 330 -12.90 12.25 23.00
N LEU A 331 -13.59 12.47 24.12
CA LEU A 331 -14.72 13.37 24.18
C LEU A 331 -14.37 14.50 25.16
N GLY A 332 -14.00 15.65 24.60
CA GLY A 332 -13.25 16.67 25.33
C GLY A 332 -11.89 16.12 25.78
N ALA A 333 -11.62 16.12 27.08
CA ALA A 333 -10.42 15.52 27.66
C ALA A 333 -10.62 14.07 28.15
N ARG A 334 -11.84 13.51 28.05
CA ARG A 334 -12.16 12.19 28.59
C ARG A 334 -11.82 11.09 27.58
N PRO A 335 -11.00 10.09 27.96
CA PRO A 335 -10.81 8.89 27.15
C PRO A 335 -12.13 8.18 26.90
N VAL A 336 -12.34 7.74 25.67
CA VAL A 336 -13.49 6.95 25.24
C VAL A 336 -13.01 5.68 24.55
N VAL A 337 -13.64 4.55 24.86
CA VAL A 337 -13.37 3.26 24.21
C VAL A 337 -14.68 2.62 23.76
N LEU A 338 -14.64 1.95 22.61
CA LEU A 338 -15.70 1.04 22.20
C LEU A 338 -15.38 -0.34 22.73
N HIS A 339 -16.30 -0.99 23.43
CA HIS A 339 -16.03 -2.31 23.98
C HIS A 339 -16.93 -3.37 23.34
N GLU A 340 -16.29 -4.41 22.80
CA GLU A 340 -17.00 -5.55 22.25
C GLU A 340 -17.35 -6.55 23.35
N VAL A 341 -18.60 -7.03 23.37
CA VAL A 341 -19.01 -8.08 24.31
C VAL A 341 -18.46 -9.41 23.82
N LYS A 342 -17.70 -10.08 24.69
CA LYS A 342 -16.83 -11.25 24.50
C LYS A 342 -17.48 -12.55 23.96
N ARG A 343 -18.37 -12.49 22.95
CA ARG A 343 -18.93 -13.68 22.29
C ARG A 343 -18.46 -13.94 20.87
N HIS A 344 -17.76 -13.02 20.22
CA HIS A 344 -17.37 -13.20 18.83
C HIS A 344 -15.94 -12.69 18.62
N LEU A 345 -14.95 -13.57 18.84
CA LEU A 345 -13.64 -13.35 18.22
C LEU A 345 -13.90 -13.24 16.71
N LEU A 346 -13.60 -12.08 16.13
CA LEU A 346 -13.69 -11.69 14.70
C LEU A 346 -12.99 -12.65 13.71
N ARG A 347 -12.55 -13.84 14.14
CA ARG A 347 -12.07 -14.93 13.29
C ARG A 347 -12.82 -16.26 13.44
N PHE A 348 -13.65 -16.46 14.47
CA PHE A 348 -14.13 -17.82 14.82
C PHE A 348 -15.59 -17.96 15.31
N GLY A 349 -16.31 -16.87 15.57
CA GLY A 349 -17.76 -16.96 15.82
C GLY A 349 -18.45 -15.78 15.15
N GLY A 350 -19.30 -16.03 14.16
CA GLY A 350 -19.95 -14.95 13.39
C GLY A 350 -20.89 -14.10 14.25
N LEU A 351 -20.78 -12.78 14.12
CA LEU A 351 -21.84 -11.85 14.52
C LEU A 351 -23.07 -12.07 13.62
N ASN A 352 -24.27 -11.92 14.17
CA ASN A 352 -25.50 -11.92 13.39
C ASN A 352 -26.08 -10.50 13.36
N VAL A 353 -26.68 -10.13 12.23
CA VAL A 353 -27.45 -8.89 12.12
C VAL A 353 -28.53 -8.86 13.22
N GLY A 354 -28.55 -7.77 13.99
CA GLY A 354 -29.44 -7.57 15.13
C GLY A 354 -28.86 -7.97 16.49
N ASP A 355 -27.67 -8.57 16.56
CA ASP A 355 -27.01 -8.84 17.84
C ASP A 355 -26.75 -7.50 18.57
N PRO A 356 -27.09 -7.39 19.88
CA PRO A 356 -26.99 -6.13 20.60
C PRO A 356 -25.52 -5.74 20.85
N LEU A 357 -25.23 -4.45 20.69
CA LEU A 357 -23.92 -3.86 20.96
C LEU A 357 -24.06 -2.80 22.08
N PRO A 358 -23.26 -2.91 23.16
CA PRO A 358 -23.27 -1.90 24.21
C PRO A 358 -22.75 -0.58 23.67
N GLY A 359 -23.19 0.52 24.29
CA GLY A 359 -22.70 1.84 23.95
C GLY A 359 -21.22 2.04 24.29
N PRO A 360 -20.61 3.11 23.74
CA PRO A 360 -19.27 3.55 24.11
C PRO A 360 -19.14 3.78 25.62
N LEU A 361 -17.93 3.57 26.13
CA LEU A 361 -17.57 3.84 27.51
C LEU A 361 -16.63 5.04 27.57
N TRP A 362 -16.79 5.89 28.58
CA TRP A 362 -15.78 6.88 28.93
C TRP A 362 -15.08 6.53 30.25
N LEU A 363 -13.88 7.08 30.46
CA LEU A 363 -13.22 6.95 31.75
C LEU A 363 -13.81 7.97 32.73
N GLY A 364 -14.56 7.48 33.72
CA GLY A 364 -15.20 8.28 34.75
C GLY A 364 -14.19 8.83 35.77
N GLU A 365 -14.66 9.77 36.60
CA GLU A 365 -13.84 10.38 37.67
C GLU A 365 -13.43 9.36 38.75
N SER A 366 -14.21 8.28 38.87
CA SER A 366 -13.89 7.12 39.72
C SER A 366 -12.63 6.36 39.29
N GLY A 367 -12.14 6.64 38.07
CA GLY A 367 -11.08 5.88 37.42
C GLY A 367 -11.56 4.57 36.79
N GLY A 368 -12.86 4.30 36.78
CA GLY A 368 -13.49 3.17 36.09
C GLY A 368 -14.11 3.56 34.75
N TRP A 369 -14.37 2.56 33.91
CA TRP A 369 -15.10 2.77 32.66
C TRP A 369 -16.60 2.78 32.91
N GLU A 370 -17.28 3.79 32.39
CA GLU A 370 -18.71 4.04 32.62
C GLU A 370 -19.43 4.25 31.29
N GLN A 371 -20.69 3.83 31.21
CA GLN A 371 -21.54 4.09 30.04
C GLN A 371 -21.78 5.59 29.91
N ILE A 372 -21.68 6.11 28.68
CA ILE A 372 -21.88 7.53 28.42
C ILE A 372 -23.38 7.85 28.41
N PRO A 373 -23.90 8.66 29.35
CA PRO A 373 -25.33 8.97 29.37
C PRO A 373 -25.76 9.67 28.08
N GLY A 374 -26.94 9.32 27.56
CA GLY A 374 -27.49 9.90 26.33
C GLY A 374 -27.09 9.20 25.03
N ILE A 375 -26.16 8.24 25.07
CA ILE A 375 -25.85 7.40 23.91
C ILE A 375 -26.61 6.06 24.02
N PRO A 376 -27.46 5.71 23.04
CA PRO A 376 -28.21 4.46 23.07
C PRO A 376 -27.33 3.25 22.76
N ALA A 377 -27.76 2.06 23.20
CA ALA A 377 -27.21 0.81 22.68
C ALA A 377 -27.50 0.70 21.17
N ALA A 378 -26.61 0.01 20.44
CA ALA A 378 -26.75 -0.25 19.02
C ALA A 378 -26.97 -1.75 18.77
N ALA A 379 -26.98 -2.15 17.51
CA ALA A 379 -26.98 -3.54 17.11
C ALA A 379 -26.03 -3.74 15.92
N VAL A 380 -25.60 -4.99 15.71
CA VAL A 380 -24.90 -5.41 14.50
C VAL A 380 -25.80 -5.15 13.31
N VAL A 381 -25.27 -4.49 12.29
CA VAL A 381 -25.98 -4.11 11.07
C VAL A 381 -25.57 -5.01 9.90
N LYS A 382 -26.27 -4.89 8.79
CA LYS A 382 -25.89 -5.53 7.53
C LYS A 382 -24.97 -4.58 6.77
N SER A 383 -23.78 -5.04 6.39
CA SER A 383 -22.87 -4.28 5.53
C SER A 383 -23.43 -4.17 4.11
N VAL A 384 -22.84 -3.30 3.30
CA VAL A 384 -23.13 -3.21 1.85
C VAL A 384 -22.81 -4.49 1.07
N LEU A 385 -21.86 -5.31 1.55
CA LEU A 385 -21.56 -6.64 1.00
C LEU A 385 -22.53 -7.73 1.48
N GLY A 386 -23.40 -7.37 2.42
CA GLY A 386 -24.49 -8.21 2.91
C GLY A 386 -24.15 -9.11 4.09
N ASP A 387 -22.92 -9.07 4.59
CA ASP A 387 -22.47 -9.72 5.81
C ASP A 387 -22.79 -8.89 7.07
N ALA A 388 -22.68 -9.52 8.23
CA ALA A 388 -22.87 -8.85 9.51
C ALA A 388 -21.66 -7.94 9.81
N ALA A 389 -21.93 -6.68 10.11
CA ALA A 389 -20.91 -5.68 10.39
C ALA A 389 -21.25 -4.87 11.64
N LEU A 390 -20.22 -4.29 12.24
CA LEU A 390 -20.40 -3.26 13.26
C LEU A 390 -21.08 -2.03 12.62
N PRO A 391 -21.87 -1.28 13.39
CA PRO A 391 -22.40 0.00 12.94
C PRO A 391 -21.25 0.99 12.63
N MET A 392 -21.60 2.10 11.98
CA MET A 392 -20.65 3.18 11.76
C MET A 392 -20.24 3.82 13.09
N THR A 393 -18.92 3.92 13.27
CA THR A 393 -18.25 4.45 14.46
C THR A 393 -17.07 5.31 14.03
N GLY A 394 -16.67 6.26 14.86
CA GLY A 394 -15.67 7.26 14.47
C GLY A 394 -15.59 8.42 15.45
N GLY A 395 -14.69 9.36 15.16
CA GLY A 395 -14.62 10.66 15.81
C GLY A 395 -14.46 11.74 14.76
N ALA A 396 -15.18 12.85 14.92
CA ALA A 396 -15.00 14.03 14.11
C ALA A 396 -14.57 15.22 14.98
N ARG A 397 -13.81 16.15 14.39
CA ARG A 397 -13.48 17.42 15.01
C ARG A 397 -14.24 18.54 14.31
N LEU A 398 -14.71 19.51 15.08
CA LEU A 398 -15.23 20.78 14.58
C LEU A 398 -14.11 21.83 14.55
N ALA A 399 -14.37 22.96 13.90
CA ALA A 399 -13.37 24.02 13.74
C ALA A 399 -12.93 24.65 15.07
N ASP A 400 -13.79 24.63 16.09
CA ASP A 400 -13.47 25.07 17.45
C ASP A 400 -12.64 24.04 18.26
N GLY A 401 -12.32 22.89 17.66
CA GLY A 401 -11.56 21.80 18.27
C GLY A 401 -12.39 20.87 19.15
N SER A 402 -13.71 21.09 19.26
CA SER A 402 -14.61 20.16 19.95
C SER A 402 -14.72 18.83 19.19
N THR A 403 -14.97 17.76 19.95
CA THR A 403 -15.09 16.41 19.39
C THR A 403 -16.55 15.98 19.31
N VAL A 404 -16.91 15.41 18.17
CA VAL A 404 -18.16 14.69 17.95
C VAL A 404 -17.85 13.20 17.92
N LEU A 405 -18.48 12.44 18.81
CA LEU A 405 -18.38 10.98 18.79
C LEU A 405 -19.39 10.42 17.80
N ILE A 406 -18.94 9.59 16.86
CA ILE A 406 -19.82 8.92 15.91
C ILE A 406 -20.18 7.53 16.46
N TRP A 407 -21.48 7.29 16.60
CA TRP A 407 -22.03 6.03 17.08
C TRP A 407 -23.33 5.70 16.35
N ASP A 408 -23.43 4.47 15.83
CA ASP A 408 -24.59 4.03 15.06
C ASP A 408 -24.95 5.01 13.92
N GLY A 409 -23.91 5.46 13.22
CA GLY A 409 -24.03 6.38 12.09
C GLY A 409 -24.52 7.78 12.45
N ASN A 410 -24.49 8.20 13.72
CA ASN A 410 -24.91 9.53 14.15
C ASN A 410 -23.86 10.20 15.03
N GLY A 411 -23.84 11.54 15.04
CA GLY A 411 -22.87 12.32 15.81
C GLY A 411 -23.44 12.81 17.14
N TYR A 412 -22.65 12.62 18.20
CA TYR A 412 -22.97 12.96 19.58
C TYR A 412 -21.94 13.94 20.15
N GLU A 413 -22.42 15.04 20.73
CA GLU A 413 -21.61 16.04 21.43
C GLU A 413 -21.86 15.95 22.94
N LEU A 414 -20.91 16.41 23.76
CA LEU A 414 -21.13 16.59 25.19
C LEU A 414 -22.29 17.56 25.44
N ASP A 415 -23.13 17.24 26.41
CA ASP A 415 -24.05 18.24 26.96
C ASP A 415 -23.29 19.40 27.61
N ALA A 416 -23.97 20.54 27.80
CA ALA A 416 -23.35 21.74 28.39
C ALA A 416 -22.84 21.52 29.84
N ALA A 417 -23.33 20.49 30.54
CA ALA A 417 -22.90 20.14 31.88
C ALA A 417 -21.69 19.18 31.89
N GLY A 418 -21.31 18.61 30.74
CA GLY A 418 -20.32 17.56 30.61
C GLY A 418 -20.74 16.25 31.31
N THR A 419 -22.04 16.02 31.50
CA THR A 419 -22.57 14.86 32.25
C THR A 419 -23.05 13.72 31.37
N GLY A 420 -23.19 13.97 30.08
CA GLY A 420 -23.56 13.00 29.07
C GLY A 420 -23.41 13.60 27.68
N CYS A 421 -24.08 12.99 26.72
CA CYS A 421 -24.11 13.43 25.34
C CYS A 421 -25.53 13.73 24.85
N VAL A 422 -25.60 14.59 23.84
CA VAL A 422 -26.78 14.84 23.03
C VAL A 422 -26.49 14.45 21.59
N ARG A 423 -27.48 13.87 20.89
CA ARG A 423 -27.39 13.65 19.45
C ARG A 423 -27.49 15.00 18.75
N ALA A 424 -26.38 15.47 18.19
CA ALA A 424 -26.29 16.78 17.53
C ALA A 424 -26.36 16.68 16.00
N PHE A 425 -26.02 15.51 15.45
CA PHE A 425 -25.91 15.27 14.01
C PHE A 425 -26.67 13.99 13.62
N GLU A 426 -27.76 14.15 12.88
CA GLU A 426 -28.56 13.04 12.32
C GLU A 426 -28.02 12.64 10.94
N MET A 427 -26.94 11.86 10.94
CA MET A 427 -26.19 11.58 9.70
C MET A 427 -26.69 10.34 8.96
N GLY A 428 -27.13 9.31 9.70
CA GLY A 428 -27.43 8.00 9.12
C GLY A 428 -26.24 7.39 8.36
N ALA A 429 -25.01 7.65 8.81
CA ALA A 429 -23.80 7.26 8.11
C ALA A 429 -23.62 5.73 8.10
N GLU A 430 -23.23 5.19 6.95
CA GLU A 430 -23.07 3.77 6.72
C GLU A 430 -21.59 3.35 6.71
N ARG A 431 -21.28 2.29 7.45
CA ARG A 431 -19.91 1.78 7.57
C ARG A 431 -19.40 1.23 6.24
N SER A 432 -18.15 1.52 5.93
CA SER A 432 -17.38 0.84 4.88
C SER A 432 -16.27 -0.01 5.50
N HIS A 433 -15.44 -0.67 4.68
CA HIS A 433 -14.27 -1.39 5.19
C HIS A 433 -13.04 -0.49 5.42
N VAL A 434 -13.13 0.81 5.14
CA VAL A 434 -12.12 1.79 5.54
C VAL A 434 -12.57 2.56 6.77
N GLU A 435 -11.61 3.12 7.48
CA GLU A 435 -11.82 3.91 8.69
C GLU A 435 -12.57 5.22 8.41
N PHE A 436 -13.30 5.68 9.42
CA PHE A 436 -14.02 6.94 9.37
C PHE A 436 -13.03 8.11 9.37
N THR A 437 -13.14 8.99 8.36
CA THR A 437 -12.36 10.23 8.29
C THR A 437 -13.31 11.42 8.15
N SER A 438 -12.90 12.56 8.69
CA SER A 438 -13.69 13.78 8.68
C SER A 438 -12.82 15.03 8.65
N VAL A 439 -13.38 16.14 8.17
CA VAL A 439 -12.74 17.45 8.12
C VAL A 439 -13.73 18.50 8.59
N PRO A 440 -13.37 19.45 9.48
CA PRO A 440 -14.25 20.55 9.85
C PRO A 440 -14.83 21.30 8.63
N ALA A 441 -16.10 21.66 8.69
CA ALA A 441 -16.82 22.41 7.67
C ALA A 441 -17.51 23.62 8.31
N GLY A 442 -17.04 24.83 8.00
CA GLY A 442 -17.49 26.05 8.69
C GLY A 442 -17.29 25.98 10.21
N ASP A 443 -18.17 26.66 10.95
CA ASP A 443 -18.07 26.78 12.42
C ASP A 443 -18.80 25.66 13.18
N ASP A 444 -19.71 24.93 12.52
CA ASP A 444 -20.67 24.02 13.17
C ASP A 444 -20.93 22.71 12.41
N GLY A 445 -20.08 22.37 11.45
CA GLY A 445 -20.22 21.18 10.65
C GLY A 445 -18.90 20.46 10.37
N PHE A 446 -19.00 19.37 9.63
CA PHE A 446 -17.87 18.64 9.10
C PHE A 446 -18.22 17.85 7.83
N PHE A 447 -17.22 17.69 6.98
CA PHE A 447 -17.21 16.70 5.90
C PHE A 447 -16.89 15.32 6.47
N TYR A 448 -17.49 14.28 5.93
CA TYR A 448 -17.27 12.90 6.35
C TYR A 448 -17.54 11.92 5.20
N LEU A 449 -17.12 10.67 5.40
CA LEU A 449 -17.42 9.58 4.47
C LEU A 449 -18.54 8.68 5.01
N SER A 450 -19.51 8.37 4.15
CA SER A 450 -20.54 7.36 4.40
C SER A 450 -20.55 6.40 3.22
N ASN A 451 -20.26 5.12 3.46
CA ASN A 451 -20.06 4.12 2.41
C ASN A 451 -19.19 4.61 1.24
N ARG A 452 -18.09 5.32 1.55
CA ARG A 452 -17.12 5.85 0.57
C ARG A 452 -17.64 6.95 -0.36
N ASP A 453 -18.79 7.53 -0.05
CA ASP A 453 -19.27 8.77 -0.63
C ASP A 453 -18.94 9.94 0.32
N LEU A 454 -18.66 11.11 -0.26
CA LEU A 454 -18.38 12.33 0.49
C LEU A 454 -19.68 13.05 0.87
N TYR A 455 -19.83 13.35 2.15
CA TYR A 455 -20.95 14.13 2.69
C TYR A 455 -20.47 15.31 3.52
N GLU A 456 -21.32 16.32 3.66
CA GLU A 456 -21.20 17.45 4.59
C GLU A 456 -22.44 17.48 5.50
N ILE A 457 -22.26 17.81 6.77
CA ILE A 457 -23.38 18.04 7.70
C ILE A 457 -23.07 19.17 8.67
N HIS A 458 -24.09 19.98 8.97
CA HIS A 458 -24.07 21.02 9.99
C HIS A 458 -25.10 20.72 11.10
N ARG A 459 -24.92 21.31 12.28
CA ARG A 459 -25.82 21.12 13.43
C ARG A 459 -27.29 21.38 13.04
N GLY A 460 -28.15 20.42 13.34
CA GLY A 460 -29.59 20.50 13.02
C GLY A 460 -29.94 20.48 11.52
N GLY A 461 -28.94 20.33 10.64
CA GLY A 461 -29.11 20.19 9.21
C GLY A 461 -29.25 18.72 8.78
N THR A 462 -29.49 18.53 7.48
CA THR A 462 -29.49 17.22 6.83
C THR A 462 -28.17 17.00 6.10
N PRO A 463 -27.67 15.75 5.99
CA PRO A 463 -26.52 15.42 5.16
C PRO A 463 -26.65 15.94 3.72
N ILE A 464 -25.58 16.53 3.20
CA ILE A 464 -25.44 16.98 1.82
C ILE A 464 -24.42 16.08 1.15
N ARG A 465 -24.80 15.38 0.08
CA ARG A 465 -23.88 14.56 -0.71
C ARG A 465 -23.10 15.45 -1.67
N HIS A 466 -21.78 15.30 -1.72
CA HIS A 466 -20.91 16.00 -2.66
C HIS A 466 -20.53 15.10 -3.82
N VAL A 467 -20.61 15.65 -5.04
CA VAL A 467 -20.11 15.07 -6.30
C VAL A 467 -20.53 13.61 -6.48
N GLU A 468 -21.79 13.36 -6.88
CA GLU A 468 -22.36 12.00 -6.93
C GLU A 468 -21.60 11.01 -7.81
N ALA A 469 -20.92 11.51 -8.85
CA ALA A 469 -20.07 10.72 -9.74
C ALA A 469 -18.81 10.17 -9.05
N TRP A 470 -18.37 10.78 -7.95
CA TRP A 470 -17.26 10.28 -7.15
C TRP A 470 -17.73 9.20 -6.21
N THR A 471 -17.33 7.97 -6.51
CA THR A 471 -17.52 6.82 -5.66
C THR A 471 -16.17 6.32 -5.17
N ASN A 472 -16.16 5.47 -4.14
CA ASN A 472 -14.94 4.84 -3.62
C ASN A 472 -13.91 5.83 -3.04
N VAL A 473 -14.37 6.92 -2.41
CA VAL A 473 -13.51 7.81 -1.61
C VAL A 473 -13.08 7.05 -0.35
N MET A 474 -11.76 6.90 -0.17
CA MET A 474 -11.13 6.12 0.88
C MET A 474 -10.72 6.96 2.08
N ALA A 475 -10.44 8.24 1.88
CA ALA A 475 -10.13 9.18 2.94
C ALA A 475 -10.47 10.61 2.52
N VAL A 476 -10.96 11.40 3.47
CA VAL A 476 -11.07 12.86 3.37
C VAL A 476 -10.19 13.49 4.44
N ARG A 477 -9.35 14.45 4.04
CA ARG A 477 -8.43 15.19 4.94
C ARG A 477 -8.44 16.67 4.61
N PRO A 478 -8.04 17.54 5.56
CA PRO A 478 -7.92 18.97 5.28
C PRO A 478 -6.96 19.21 4.11
N GLY A 479 -7.29 20.18 3.26
CA GLY A 479 -6.44 20.67 2.19
C GLY A 479 -6.27 22.20 2.28
N PRO A 480 -5.29 22.75 1.56
CA PRO A 480 -5.02 24.18 1.55
C PRO A 480 -6.21 24.99 1.01
N ASP A 481 -6.30 26.26 1.43
CA ASP A 481 -7.34 27.21 1.03
C ASP A 481 -8.78 26.71 1.22
N GLY A 482 -9.04 25.96 2.31
CA GLY A 482 -10.36 25.39 2.59
C GLY A 482 -10.73 24.22 1.68
N GLY A 483 -9.78 23.71 0.90
CA GLY A 483 -9.96 22.51 0.10
C GLY A 483 -9.96 21.24 0.95
N LEU A 484 -10.31 20.13 0.31
CA LEU A 484 -10.34 18.79 0.85
C LEU A 484 -9.39 17.91 0.03
N LEU A 485 -8.46 17.24 0.69
CA LEU A 485 -7.70 16.17 0.07
C LEU A 485 -8.52 14.89 0.10
N LEU A 486 -8.87 14.39 -1.07
CA LEU A 486 -9.60 13.13 -1.22
C LEU A 486 -8.67 12.09 -1.81
N LYS A 487 -8.62 10.92 -1.16
CA LYS A 487 -7.95 9.73 -1.69
C LYS A 487 -9.01 8.76 -2.19
N PHE A 488 -8.84 8.22 -3.39
CA PHE A 488 -9.76 7.25 -3.98
C PHE A 488 -9.17 5.84 -3.94
N GLY A 489 -10.05 4.85 -3.84
CA GLY A 489 -9.73 3.45 -4.15
C GLY A 489 -10.01 3.19 -5.62
N ASP A 490 -9.22 2.32 -6.26
CA ASP A 490 -9.44 1.89 -7.65
C ASP A 490 -9.79 3.06 -8.61
N ASN A 491 -8.94 4.09 -8.61
CA ASN A 491 -9.16 5.30 -9.40
C ASN A 491 -8.85 5.06 -10.88
N ASP A 492 -9.86 5.22 -11.75
CA ASP A 492 -9.74 5.10 -13.20
C ASP A 492 -8.80 6.13 -13.84
N GLU A 493 -8.56 7.26 -13.19
CA GLU A 493 -7.59 8.26 -13.64
C GLU A 493 -6.15 7.96 -13.18
N GLY A 494 -5.99 7.04 -12.24
CA GLY A 494 -4.68 6.66 -11.68
C GLY A 494 -4.02 7.75 -10.83
N ASP A 495 -4.75 8.80 -10.47
CA ASP A 495 -4.28 9.88 -9.62
C ASP A 495 -4.12 9.40 -8.17
N VAL A 496 -3.17 9.98 -7.43
CA VAL A 496 -2.94 9.71 -6.01
C VAL A 496 -4.14 10.10 -5.16
N GLY A 497 -4.82 11.16 -5.60
CA GLY A 497 -6.00 11.77 -5.02
C GLY A 497 -6.37 13.03 -5.77
N VAL A 498 -7.25 13.82 -5.19
CA VAL A 498 -7.58 15.17 -5.69
C VAL A 498 -7.59 16.17 -4.54
N LEU A 499 -7.32 17.43 -4.85
CA LEU A 499 -7.62 18.56 -3.99
C LEU A 499 -8.95 19.19 -4.45
N TYR A 500 -10.03 18.91 -3.72
CA TYR A 500 -11.39 19.35 -4.01
C TYR A 500 -11.75 20.64 -3.27
N PHE A 501 -12.40 21.58 -3.94
CA PHE A 501 -12.85 22.86 -3.39
C PHE A 501 -14.40 22.88 -3.38
N PRO A 502 -15.04 22.60 -2.23
CA PRO A 502 -16.49 22.45 -2.16
C PRO A 502 -17.25 23.73 -2.51
N GLU A 503 -16.76 24.90 -2.11
CA GLU A 503 -17.44 26.20 -2.32
C GLU A 503 -17.73 26.53 -3.79
N ASN A 504 -16.88 26.07 -4.71
CA ASN A 504 -16.99 26.37 -6.14
C ASN A 504 -17.17 25.13 -7.01
N GLY A 505 -17.25 23.93 -6.43
CA GLY A 505 -17.40 22.70 -7.17
C GLY A 505 -16.25 22.43 -8.15
N THR A 506 -15.01 22.74 -7.77
CA THR A 506 -13.84 22.49 -8.62
C THR A 506 -12.81 21.61 -7.90
N TYR A 507 -11.90 21.00 -8.65
CA TYR A 507 -10.82 20.19 -8.08
C TYR A 507 -9.53 20.29 -8.90
N ILE A 508 -8.42 19.90 -8.27
CA ILE A 508 -7.12 19.70 -8.89
C ILE A 508 -6.76 18.22 -8.76
N SER A 509 -6.57 17.54 -9.89
CA SER A 509 -6.01 16.18 -9.90
C SER A 509 -4.59 16.18 -9.35
N LEU A 510 -4.26 15.18 -8.53
CA LEU A 510 -2.91 14.97 -8.01
C LEU A 510 -2.31 13.72 -8.70
N PRO A 511 -1.82 13.85 -9.94
CA PRO A 511 -1.23 12.74 -10.64
C PRO A 511 0.06 12.30 -9.93
N PRO A 512 0.40 11.00 -9.93
CA PRO A 512 1.58 10.48 -9.27
C PRO A 512 2.89 11.06 -9.83
N GLU A 513 2.92 11.50 -11.09
CA GLU A 513 4.04 12.20 -11.73
C GLU A 513 4.36 13.57 -11.09
N MET A 514 3.41 14.12 -10.32
CA MET A 514 3.66 15.30 -9.50
C MET A 514 4.60 14.96 -8.32
N PHE A 515 4.69 13.69 -7.92
CA PHE A 515 5.48 13.19 -6.80
C PHE A 515 6.69 12.38 -7.33
N ASP A 516 6.98 11.20 -6.76
CA ASP A 516 8.04 10.31 -7.22
C ASP A 516 7.55 9.27 -8.25
N ASP A 517 6.39 9.53 -8.87
CA ASP A 517 5.76 8.68 -9.86
C ASP A 517 5.63 7.22 -9.39
N ARG A 518 5.31 6.95 -8.11
CA ARG A 518 4.99 5.58 -7.64
C ARG A 518 3.59 5.11 -8.04
N SER A 519 3.41 3.79 -8.15
CA SER A 519 2.16 3.17 -8.59
C SER A 519 1.06 3.26 -7.53
N SER A 520 1.45 3.35 -6.25
CA SER A 520 0.52 3.54 -5.14
C SER A 520 1.20 4.26 -3.98
N TYR A 521 0.37 4.94 -3.20
CA TYR A 521 0.73 5.54 -1.92
C TYR A 521 -0.29 5.09 -0.88
N SER A 522 0.14 4.74 0.33
CA SER A 522 -0.75 4.37 1.44
C SER A 522 -1.50 5.59 1.98
N ALA A 523 -0.83 6.76 2.04
CA ALA A 523 -1.43 7.97 2.58
C ALA A 523 -1.17 9.23 1.72
N LEU A 524 -2.02 10.23 1.93
CA LEU A 524 -2.00 11.56 1.31
C LEU A 524 -2.41 12.57 2.40
N TYR A 525 -1.61 13.61 2.61
CA TYR A 525 -1.75 14.55 3.72
C TYR A 525 -1.33 15.97 3.31
N TRP A 526 -1.93 16.99 3.92
CA TRP A 526 -1.47 18.37 3.80
C TRP A 526 -0.86 18.81 5.13
N SER A 527 0.44 19.11 5.10
CA SER A 527 1.17 19.73 6.20
C SER A 527 0.98 21.23 6.10
N ALA A 528 0.09 21.77 6.94
CA ALA A 528 -0.21 23.20 6.93
C ALA A 528 1.00 24.03 7.38
N ALA A 529 1.71 23.58 8.42
CA ALA A 529 2.86 24.32 8.92
C ALA A 529 4.10 24.23 8.01
N ALA A 530 4.30 23.11 7.30
CA ALA A 530 5.37 22.99 6.31
C ALA A 530 5.00 23.53 4.92
N ASP A 531 3.72 23.82 4.68
CA ASP A 531 3.17 24.20 3.38
C ASP A 531 3.49 23.16 2.29
N ARG A 532 3.19 21.89 2.59
CA ARG A 532 3.48 20.73 1.73
C ARG A 532 2.31 19.77 1.62
N ILE A 533 2.09 19.23 0.42
CA ILE A 533 1.29 18.01 0.25
C ILE A 533 2.24 16.82 0.31
N VAL A 534 2.01 15.91 1.26
CA VAL A 534 2.85 14.76 1.59
C VAL A 534 2.13 13.47 1.21
N VAL A 535 2.84 12.56 0.56
CA VAL A 535 2.39 11.19 0.27
C VAL A 535 3.34 10.17 0.89
N VAL A 536 2.81 9.00 1.22
CA VAL A 536 3.55 7.92 1.92
C VAL A 536 3.48 6.64 1.10
N GLY A 537 4.61 5.96 0.87
CA GLY A 537 4.63 4.72 0.08
C GLY A 537 5.99 4.04 -0.01
N GLY A 538 6.62 3.76 1.13
CA GLY A 538 8.02 3.27 1.22
C GLY A 538 9.04 4.37 1.58
N GLY A 539 8.53 5.56 1.87
CA GLY A 539 9.24 6.80 2.17
C GLY A 539 8.23 7.93 2.24
N PHE A 540 8.69 9.14 2.56
CA PHE A 540 7.90 10.35 2.46
C PHE A 540 8.30 11.11 1.21
N VAL A 541 7.29 11.55 0.46
CA VAL A 541 7.47 12.40 -0.71
C VAL A 541 6.57 13.61 -0.54
N ALA A 542 7.08 14.80 -0.85
CA ALA A 542 6.31 16.03 -0.72
C ALA A 542 6.47 16.95 -1.91
N VAL A 543 5.45 17.77 -2.11
CA VAL A 543 5.43 18.86 -3.07
C VAL A 543 4.95 20.14 -2.40
N ALA A 544 5.45 21.28 -2.86
CA ALA A 544 4.99 22.59 -2.40
C ALA A 544 3.52 22.80 -2.75
N VAL A 545 2.74 23.32 -1.80
CA VAL A 545 1.33 23.66 -2.00
C VAL A 545 1.17 24.66 -3.15
N GLU A 546 2.05 25.65 -3.25
CA GLU A 546 2.06 26.61 -4.38
C GLU A 546 2.10 25.90 -5.75
N SER A 547 2.90 24.84 -5.88
CA SER A 547 3.02 24.08 -7.14
C SER A 547 1.75 23.31 -7.47
N VAL A 548 1.03 22.83 -6.45
CA VAL A 548 -0.27 22.17 -6.59
C VAL A 548 -1.35 23.19 -6.97
N LEU A 549 -1.42 24.32 -6.25
CA LEU A 549 -2.42 25.36 -6.48
C LEU A 549 -2.24 26.09 -7.82
N ALA A 550 -1.03 26.10 -8.39
CA ALA A 550 -0.75 26.62 -9.72
C ALA A 550 -1.33 25.76 -10.86
N GLN A 551 -1.76 24.52 -10.57
CA GLN A 551 -2.38 23.65 -11.57
C GLN A 551 -3.78 24.14 -11.96
N GLN A 552 -4.20 23.77 -13.17
CA GLN A 552 -5.54 24.08 -13.64
C GLN A 552 -6.59 23.37 -12.78
N ARG A 553 -7.60 24.12 -12.32
CA ARG A 553 -8.79 23.57 -11.70
C ARG A 553 -9.76 23.06 -12.76
N SER A 554 -10.32 21.89 -12.52
CA SER A 554 -11.40 21.29 -13.32
C SER A 554 -12.72 21.43 -12.57
N ALA A 555 -13.82 21.60 -13.28
CA ALA A 555 -15.15 21.45 -12.69
C ALA A 555 -15.35 19.99 -12.28
N VAL A 556 -16.06 19.76 -11.17
CA VAL A 556 -16.45 18.40 -10.79
C VAL A 556 -17.34 17.77 -11.86
N PRO A 557 -17.24 16.46 -12.11
CA PRO A 557 -18.14 15.77 -13.01
C PRO A 557 -19.60 15.89 -12.51
N GLU A 558 -20.53 16.06 -13.46
CA GLU A 558 -21.98 16.10 -13.20
C GLU A 558 -22.53 14.75 -12.74
#